data_AF-A0A0K2VHJ5-F1
#
_entry.id   AF-A0A0K2VHJ5-F1
#
_cell.length_a   1.000
_cell.length_b   1.000
_cell.length_c   1.000
_cell.angle_alpha   90.00
_cell.angle_beta   90.00
_cell.angle_gamma   90.00
#
_symmetry.space_group_name_H-M   'P 1'
#
loop_
_entity.id
_entity.type
_entity.pdbx_description
1 polymer ?
#
loop_
_entity_poly.entity_id
_entity_poly.type
_entity_poly.pdbx_seq_one_letter_code
_entity_poly.pdbx_strand_id
1 'polypeptide(L)' 'MSSSSFTSSGNLKKDIEGDRKKKRKFQCSQCSNSFTQSGSLKAHIESVHEKIKKFQC' A
#
# COMPACT_ATOMS: atom_id res chain seq x y z
N MET A 1 -27.12 1.50 -42.46
CA MET A 1 -26.01 0.84 -41.73
C MET A 1 -25.40 1.88 -40.81
N SER A 2 -25.35 1.56 -39.53
CA SER A 2 -25.27 2.50 -38.41
C SER A 2 -23.98 3.31 -38.39
N SER A 3 -24.15 4.63 -38.25
CA SER A 3 -23.11 5.63 -38.09
C SER A 3 -22.16 5.27 -36.95
N SER A 4 -20.87 5.17 -37.26
CA SER A 4 -19.80 5.05 -36.27
C SER A 4 -19.62 6.37 -35.52
N SER A 5 -20.45 6.60 -34.51
CA SER A 5 -20.29 7.70 -33.56
C SER A 5 -19.61 7.19 -32.30
N PHE A 6 -18.28 7.12 -32.30
CA PHE A 6 -17.52 6.98 -31.07
C PHE A 6 -17.47 8.34 -30.38
N THR A 7 -18.38 8.59 -29.44
CA THR A 7 -18.29 9.75 -28.56
C THR A 7 -17.13 9.52 -27.59
N SER A 8 -15.94 10.02 -27.93
CA SER A 8 -14.82 10.13 -27.01
C SER A 8 -15.13 11.23 -26.00
N SER A 9 -15.89 10.90 -24.96
CA SER A 9 -16.17 11.81 -23.84
C SER A 9 -16.20 11.00 -22.56
N GLY A 10 -15.04 10.92 -21.90
CA GLY A 10 -14.84 10.22 -20.64
C GLY A 10 -13.59 10.76 -19.96
N ASN A 11 -13.79 11.83 -19.20
CA ASN A 11 -12.82 12.52 -18.37
C ASN A 11 -11.85 11.57 -17.63
N LEU A 12 -10.55 11.72 -17.86
CA LEU A 12 -9.48 11.20 -17.01
C LEU A 12 -9.55 11.89 -15.64
N LYS A 13 -10.16 11.21 -14.67
CA LYS A 13 -9.98 11.48 -13.23
C LYS A 13 -10.64 10.36 -12.45
N LYS A 14 -9.92 9.26 -12.34
CA LYS A 14 -10.06 8.38 -11.19
C LYS A 14 -8.67 8.27 -10.59
N ASP A 15 -8.30 9.28 -9.81
CA ASP A 15 -7.32 9.14 -8.75
C ASP A 15 -7.86 8.08 -7.79
N ILE A 16 -7.69 6.80 -8.16
CA ILE A 16 -7.89 5.66 -7.27
C ILE A 16 -6.64 5.58 -6.36
N GLU A 17 -6.27 6.71 -5.78
CA GLU A 17 -5.35 6.76 -4.63
C GLU A 17 -6.14 6.72 -3.31
N GLY A 18 -7.45 6.50 -3.37
CA GLY A 18 -8.35 6.47 -2.20
C GLY A 18 -8.61 5.09 -1.58
N ASP A 19 -8.35 3.98 -2.27
CA ASP A 19 -8.70 2.63 -1.75
C ASP A 19 -7.51 1.87 -1.14
N ARG A 20 -6.29 2.15 -1.61
CA ARG A 20 -5.07 1.47 -1.10
C ARG A 20 -4.81 1.78 0.39
N LYS A 21 -5.28 2.93 0.88
CA LYS A 21 -5.14 3.35 2.29
C LYS A 21 -6.03 2.59 3.28
N LYS A 22 -7.16 2.00 2.86
CA LYS A 22 -8.10 1.37 3.81
C LYS A 22 -7.80 -0.10 4.13
N LYS A 23 -7.01 -0.80 3.31
CA LYS A 23 -6.73 -2.24 3.50
C LYS A 23 -5.46 -2.55 4.27
N ARG A 24 -4.50 -1.61 4.36
CA ARG A 24 -3.26 -1.82 5.12
C ARG A 24 -3.30 -0.98 6.39
N LYS A 25 -4.02 -1.48 7.41
CA LYS A 25 -4.13 -0.81 8.73
C LYS A 25 -2.78 -0.69 9.44
N PHE A 26 -1.78 -1.49 9.04
CA PHE A 26 -0.49 -1.59 9.70
C PHE A 26 0.61 -1.01 8.80
N GLN A 27 0.72 0.31 8.78
CA GLN A 27 1.80 1.02 8.09
C GLN A 27 3.02 1.15 9.00
N CYS A 28 4.21 0.97 8.45
CA CYS A 28 5.44 1.23 9.17
C CYS A 28 5.62 2.74 9.36
N SER A 29 5.98 3.15 10.58
CA SER A 29 6.28 4.55 10.90
C SER A 29 7.68 4.98 10.44
N GLN A 30 8.57 4.01 10.22
CA GLN A 30 9.97 4.24 9.85
C GLN A 30 10.20 4.16 8.33
N CYS A 31 9.26 3.60 7.56
CA CYS A 31 9.35 3.55 6.09
C CYS A 31 7.97 3.47 5.42
N SER A 32 7.93 3.57 4.08
CA SER A 32 6.68 3.53 3.32
C SER A 32 6.08 2.11 3.14
N ASN A 33 6.58 1.10 3.87
CA ASN A 33 5.97 -0.22 3.85
C ASN A 33 4.69 -0.27 4.66
N SER A 34 3.75 -1.07 4.18
CA SER A 34 2.47 -1.26 4.84
C SER A 34 2.01 -2.70 4.68
N PHE A 35 1.44 -3.24 5.74
CA PHE A 35 1.12 -4.64 5.93
C PHE A 35 -0.38 -4.79 6.24
N THR A 36 -0.90 -5.98 5.95
CA THR A 36 -2.30 -6.34 6.25
C THR A 36 -2.48 -6.85 7.68
N GLN A 37 -1.39 -7.24 8.36
CA GLN A 37 -1.39 -7.81 9.71
C GLN A 37 -0.36 -7.12 10.61
N SER A 38 -0.70 -6.98 11.90
CA SER A 38 0.18 -6.39 12.92
C SER A 38 1.46 -7.20 13.12
N GLY A 39 1.37 -8.54 13.12
CA GLY A 39 2.53 -9.41 13.31
C GLY A 39 3.60 -9.24 12.23
N SER A 40 3.17 -9.09 10.96
CA SER A 40 4.08 -8.82 9.85
C SER A 40 4.76 -7.45 9.96
N LEU A 41 4.00 -6.42 10.39
CA LEU A 41 4.59 -5.11 10.64
C LEU A 41 5.62 -5.16 11.79
N LYS A 42 5.29 -5.86 12.87
CA LYS A 42 6.18 -5.99 14.03
C LYS A 42 7.48 -6.68 13.65
N ALA A 43 7.42 -7.83 12.99
CA ALA A 43 8.61 -8.53 12.51
C ALA A 43 9.43 -7.70 11.52
N HIS A 44 8.76 -6.93 10.66
CA HIS A 44 9.42 -5.98 9.77
C HIS A 44 10.18 -4.89 10.56
N ILE A 45 9.56 -4.28 11.57
CA ILE A 45 10.22 -3.28 12.42
C ILE A 45 11.41 -3.94 13.15
N GLU A 46 11.20 -5.08 13.83
CA GLU A 46 12.24 -5.76 14.60
C GLU A 46 13.45 -6.17 13.75
N SER A 47 13.23 -6.61 12.51
CA SER A 47 14.28 -7.07 11.60
C SER A 47 14.95 -5.94 10.80
N VAL A 48 14.17 -4.99 10.28
CA VAL A 48 14.65 -3.95 9.36
C VAL A 48 15.09 -2.70 10.10
N HIS A 49 14.30 -2.25 11.08
CA HIS A 49 14.48 -0.95 11.73
C HIS A 49 15.13 -1.06 13.10
N GLU A 50 14.68 -2.01 13.90
CA GLU A 50 15.13 -2.20 15.28
C GLU A 50 16.38 -3.08 15.34
N LYS A 51 16.65 -3.89 14.28
CA LYS A 51 17.73 -4.88 14.20
C LYS A 51 18.01 -5.48 15.57
N ILE A 52 16.97 -5.93 16.28
CA ILE A 52 17.13 -6.32 17.68
C ILE A 52 18.04 -7.53 17.69
N LYS A 53 19.31 -7.26 18.00
CA LYS A 53 20.38 -8.23 18.11
C LYS A 53 20.14 -8.96 19.42
N LYS A 54 19.10 -9.79 19.50
CA LYS A 54 18.85 -10.70 20.64
C LYS A 54 19.80 -11.91 20.67
N PHE A 55 20.91 -11.82 19.95
CA PHE A 55 22.04 -12.70 20.11
C PHE A 55 23.25 -11.85 20.47
N GLN A 56 23.28 -11.39 21.71
CA GLN A 56 24.54 -11.40 22.46
C GLN A 56 24.78 -12.88 22.80
N CYS A 57 25.59 -13.53 21.98
CA CYS A 57 26.33 -14.73 22.34
C CYS A 57 27.73 -14.24 22.73
#